data_AF-A0A0T6BKY0-F1
#
_entry.id   AF-A0A0T6BKY0-F1
#
_cell.length_a   1.000
_cell.length_b   1.000
_cell.length_c   1.000
_cell.angle_alpha   90.00
_cell.angle_beta   90.00
_cell.angle_gamma   90.00
#
_symmetry.space_group_name_H-M   'P 1'
#
loop_
_entity.id
_entity.type
_entity.pdbx_description
1 polymer ?
#
loop_
_entity_poly.entity_id
_entity_poly.type
_entity_poly.pdbx_seq_one_letter_code
_entity_poly.pdbx_strand_id
1 'polypeptide(L)'
;MSNYNYKLSVVVLVYNTEDYLRECLDSLVNQSLKDIEIIIVNDESPDNSHLILEEYSEYKNVKVINQNNSGGAIAGNNGLRHASGEFVTIMDSDDIVPLNAYEKMYEEAKRTNSDIVIGRPNILIDGIQKEIIYKKEREVWKEHRIVDNVKDFLDIFYDGFYWNKIFRRSLIFDHECFMPPKMLYADRPMVHKAFLYANRIAIITDIVYLWRKRGAEAAQKSITQLNGDINNFMDRMESVYYQINYFEQFGDPELTNEFLKRNIERIFFPINNIVYNKKFRDIFYDKTKDLLLKVRNIYDNDLGILNNLYIYFLLNDMKEELIFYLTAKPNGRIIVEDGRYYWGLPFFRDEHFGIPDELFEIKVLKKEFVKIEKFYTDENNIYIENLNLPSLFKEDVKIEISFESRHHTDEKKVFTFIKNDLDLFTAKVPFQHFENEATGIYDIYLNFKYKNKEDKFRISRKTFGTFEESGENNVQGFKFYFTPQDNLSLSLMNFSVASITFDENKLSLVTSDPLSSSEGFYLKNRLTKEKIFFLQKSLNEYEILWDHFFDDYMTYDFYFVSQKKHYRLSSQQYSGHLHLKMKRGRQNIQLYKTEKNNLSIKSHNILTSIMAKIKK
;
A
#
# COMPACT_ATOMS: atom_id res chain seq x y z
N MET A 1 3.59 -36.40 23.39
CA MET A 1 3.12 -35.02 23.21
C MET A 1 4.22 -34.11 23.73
N SER A 2 4.81 -33.30 22.87
CA SER A 2 5.77 -32.27 23.30
C SER A 2 5.04 -31.27 24.19
N ASN A 3 5.39 -31.22 25.48
CA ASN A 3 4.87 -30.22 26.43
C ASN A 3 5.51 -28.87 26.11
N TYR A 4 4.90 -28.12 25.19
CA TYR A 4 5.22 -26.71 24.99
C TYR A 4 4.57 -25.91 26.12
N ASN A 5 5.33 -24.99 26.72
CA ASN A 5 4.82 -24.10 27.78
C ASN A 5 3.92 -22.99 27.21
N TYR A 6 4.06 -22.69 25.92
CA TYR A 6 3.31 -21.66 25.21
C TYR A 6 2.80 -22.20 23.87
N LYS A 7 1.67 -21.67 23.40
CA LYS A 7 1.12 -21.97 22.08
C LYS A 7 1.91 -21.26 20.97
N LEU A 8 2.31 -20.02 21.25
CA LEU A 8 3.03 -19.15 20.32
C LEU A 8 4.08 -18.32 21.08
N SER A 9 5.29 -18.25 20.54
CA SER A 9 6.28 -17.22 20.93
C SER A 9 6.36 -16.13 19.87
N VAL A 10 6.19 -14.88 20.27
CA VAL A 10 6.28 -13.68 19.42
C VAL A 10 7.62 -13.00 19.68
N VAL A 11 8.50 -12.98 18.69
CA VAL A 11 9.79 -12.28 18.77
C VAL A 11 9.61 -10.85 18.23
N VAL A 12 9.85 -9.85 19.06
CA VAL A 12 9.72 -8.42 18.70
C VAL A 12 11.11 -7.81 18.53
N LEU A 13 11.40 -7.28 17.34
CA LEU A 13 12.67 -6.61 17.04
C LEU A 13 12.58 -5.14 17.39
N VAL A 14 13.36 -4.66 18.36
CA VAL A 14 13.31 -3.27 18.83
C VAL A 14 14.62 -2.56 18.53
N TYR A 15 14.54 -1.52 17.70
CA TYR A 15 15.63 -0.58 17.45
C TYR A 15 15.08 0.79 17.02
N ASN A 16 15.24 1.80 17.87
CA ASN A 16 14.89 3.20 17.55
C ASN A 16 13.41 3.37 17.13
N THR A 17 12.48 2.92 17.97
CA THR A 17 11.03 2.92 17.71
C THR A 17 10.19 3.43 18.88
N GLU A 18 10.70 4.31 19.75
CA GLU A 18 9.98 4.80 20.94
C GLU A 18 8.57 5.32 20.63
N ASP A 19 8.39 5.98 19.49
CA ASP A 19 7.11 6.57 19.04
C ASP A 19 6.00 5.53 18.76
N TYR A 20 6.38 4.28 18.51
CA TYR A 20 5.47 3.23 18.03
C TYR A 20 5.42 2.01 18.96
N LEU A 21 6.48 1.80 19.75
CA LEU A 21 6.71 0.60 20.54
C LEU A 21 5.55 0.30 21.51
N ARG A 22 4.99 1.33 22.17
CA ARG A 22 3.88 1.14 23.11
C ARG A 22 2.64 0.55 22.44
N GLU A 23 2.23 1.12 21.30
CA GLU A 23 1.07 0.62 20.54
C GLU A 23 1.31 -0.80 20.02
N CYS A 24 2.55 -1.11 19.60
CA CYS A 24 2.96 -2.45 19.22
C CYS A 24 2.81 -3.44 20.39
N LEU A 25 3.40 -3.15 21.55
CA LEU A 25 3.38 -4.06 22.71
C LEU A 25 1.98 -4.19 23.31
N ASP A 26 1.19 -3.12 23.33
CA ASP A 26 -0.24 -3.15 23.70
C ASP A 26 -1.02 -4.12 22.82
N SER A 27 -0.72 -4.17 21.52
CA SER A 27 -1.39 -5.10 20.59
C SER A 27 -1.08 -6.57 20.88
N LEU A 28 0.06 -6.86 21.53
CA LEU A 28 0.51 -8.20 21.88
C LEU A 28 -0.02 -8.68 23.23
N VAL A 29 0.12 -7.86 24.28
CA VAL A 29 -0.33 -8.24 25.63
C VAL A 29 -1.84 -8.40 25.72
N ASN A 30 -2.58 -7.75 24.81
CA ASN A 30 -4.04 -7.84 24.74
C ASN A 30 -4.58 -8.95 23.81
N GLN A 31 -3.74 -9.74 23.13
CA GLN A 31 -4.19 -10.79 22.19
C GLN A 31 -5.23 -11.74 22.80
N SER A 32 -6.20 -12.17 21.99
CA SER A 32 -7.24 -13.11 22.43
C SER A 32 -6.68 -14.50 22.73
N LEU A 33 -5.69 -14.96 21.96
CA LEU A 33 -4.99 -16.22 22.18
C LEU A 33 -4.28 -16.21 23.53
N LYS A 34 -4.65 -17.17 24.39
CA LYS A 34 -3.96 -17.41 25.67
C LYS A 34 -2.68 -18.22 25.47
N ASP A 35 -1.78 -18.12 26.44
CA ASP A 35 -0.48 -18.81 26.45
C ASP A 35 0.46 -18.34 25.32
N ILE A 36 0.55 -17.02 25.13
CA ILE A 36 1.57 -16.38 24.28
C ILE A 36 2.77 -15.97 25.14
N GLU A 37 3.97 -16.28 24.64
CA GLU A 37 5.24 -15.72 25.12
C GLU A 37 5.67 -14.56 24.21
N ILE A 38 6.08 -13.43 24.78
CA ILE A 38 6.57 -12.25 24.05
C ILE A 38 8.06 -12.07 24.36
N ILE A 39 8.90 -12.20 23.35
CA ILE A 39 10.35 -12.08 23.47
C ILE A 39 10.79 -10.81 22.76
N ILE A 40 11.12 -9.79 23.54
CA ILE A 40 11.52 -8.50 23.03
C ILE A 40 13.05 -8.46 22.95
N VAL A 41 13.60 -8.26 21.75
CA VAL A 41 15.04 -8.14 21.53
C VAL A 41 15.37 -6.68 21.25
N ASN A 42 15.92 -6.00 22.26
CA ASN A 42 16.42 -4.63 22.15
C ASN A 42 17.85 -4.64 21.61
N ASP A 43 18.01 -4.18 20.37
CA ASP A 43 19.27 -4.18 19.63
C ASP A 43 20.05 -2.87 19.83
N GLU A 44 20.23 -2.48 21.10
CA GLU A 44 20.90 -1.24 21.52
C GLU A 44 20.20 0.02 20.98
N SER A 45 18.91 0.16 21.28
CA SER A 45 18.14 1.35 20.88
C SER A 45 18.73 2.65 21.48
N PRO A 46 18.98 3.69 20.66
CA PRO A 46 19.54 4.95 21.12
C PRO A 46 18.50 5.93 21.71
N ASP A 47 17.22 5.57 21.68
CA ASP A 47 16.08 6.38 22.11
C ASP A 47 15.54 5.92 23.48
N ASN A 48 14.39 6.44 23.91
CA ASN A 48 13.78 6.07 25.19
C ASN A 48 13.00 4.75 25.14
N SER A 49 13.21 3.89 24.13
CA SER A 49 12.58 2.57 24.06
C SER A 49 12.79 1.77 25.35
N HIS A 50 13.97 1.89 25.99
CA HIS A 50 14.29 1.19 27.23
C HIS A 50 13.29 1.47 28.38
N LEU A 51 12.78 2.71 28.50
CA LEU A 51 11.79 3.07 29.53
C LEU A 51 10.46 2.33 29.29
N ILE A 52 10.04 2.23 28.03
CA ILE A 52 8.85 1.48 27.66
C ILE A 52 9.08 -0.01 27.96
N LEU A 53 10.24 -0.57 27.61
CA LEU A 53 10.54 -1.98 27.86
C LEU A 53 10.54 -2.36 29.35
N GLU A 54 10.98 -1.46 30.24
CA GLU A 54 10.89 -1.67 31.69
C GLU A 54 9.44 -1.87 32.14
N GLU A 55 8.50 -1.05 31.65
CA GLU A 55 7.07 -1.18 31.99
C GLU A 55 6.48 -2.52 31.54
N TYR A 56 6.82 -3.00 30.34
CA TYR A 56 6.30 -4.27 29.83
C TYR A 56 7.02 -5.50 30.40
N SER A 57 8.20 -5.34 31.00
CA SER A 57 8.92 -6.44 31.65
C SER A 57 8.21 -6.98 32.89
N GLU A 58 7.26 -6.24 33.45
CA GLU A 58 6.41 -6.65 34.56
C GLU A 58 5.40 -7.76 34.20
N TYR A 59 5.11 -7.95 32.90
CA TYR A 59 4.23 -9.02 32.44
C TYR A 59 4.97 -10.37 32.49
N LYS A 60 4.39 -11.35 33.19
CA LYS A 60 5.00 -12.69 33.41
C LYS A 60 5.35 -13.45 32.13
N ASN A 61 4.68 -13.15 31.03
CA ASN A 61 4.89 -13.76 29.72
C ASN A 61 5.73 -12.90 28.77
N VAL A 62 6.34 -11.81 29.26
CA VAL A 62 7.25 -10.96 28.51
C VAL A 62 8.69 -11.21 28.97
N LYS A 63 9.59 -11.35 28.01
CA LYS A 63 11.04 -11.47 28.24
C LYS A 63 11.77 -10.41 27.41
N VAL A 64 12.52 -9.55 28.08
CA VAL A 64 13.37 -8.55 27.42
C VAL A 64 14.80 -9.07 27.34
N ILE A 65 15.39 -8.99 26.14
CA ILE A 65 16.78 -9.36 25.85
C ILE A 65 17.48 -8.12 25.31
N ASN A 66 18.50 -7.65 26.01
CA ASN A 66 19.36 -6.57 25.53
C ASN A 66 20.61 -7.16 24.88
N GLN A 67 20.96 -6.66 23.71
CA GLN A 67 22.19 -7.02 22.99
C GLN A 67 22.82 -5.77 22.37
N ASN A 68 24.11 -5.87 22.01
CA ASN A 68 24.77 -4.84 21.21
C ASN A 68 24.20 -4.83 19.78
N ASN A 69 24.14 -3.64 19.17
CA ASN A 69 23.59 -3.46 17.82
C ASN A 69 24.24 -4.42 16.81
N SER A 70 23.45 -5.39 16.36
CA SER A 70 23.88 -6.47 15.46
C SER A 70 22.96 -6.62 14.25
N GLY A 71 21.92 -5.78 14.15
CA GLY A 71 20.92 -5.77 13.10
C GLY A 71 19.79 -6.79 13.32
N GLY A 72 18.66 -6.52 12.65
CA GLY A 72 17.42 -7.29 12.81
C GLY A 72 17.54 -8.80 12.54
N ALA A 73 18.41 -9.22 11.62
CA ALA A 73 18.65 -10.64 11.36
C ALA A 73 19.23 -11.38 12.57
N ILE A 74 20.25 -10.80 13.22
CA ILE A 74 20.88 -11.41 14.41
C ILE A 74 19.93 -11.31 15.60
N ALA A 75 19.30 -10.15 15.80
CA ALA A 75 18.30 -9.94 16.85
C ALA A 75 17.15 -10.97 16.76
N GLY A 76 16.58 -11.16 15.57
CA GLY A 76 15.49 -12.12 15.37
C GLY A 76 15.92 -13.57 15.57
N ASN A 77 17.11 -13.96 15.10
CA ASN A 77 17.65 -15.30 15.37
C ASN A 77 17.88 -15.53 16.87
N ASN A 78 18.38 -14.52 17.60
CA ASN A 78 18.57 -14.61 19.05
C ASN A 78 17.22 -14.74 19.76
N GLY A 79 16.20 -13.98 19.35
CA GLY A 79 14.85 -14.12 19.88
C GLY A 79 14.27 -15.52 19.63
N LEU A 80 14.40 -16.04 18.40
CA LEU A 80 13.96 -17.40 18.05
C LEU A 80 14.62 -18.48 18.93
N ARG A 81 15.92 -18.34 19.24
CA ARG A 81 16.64 -19.29 20.12
C ARG A 81 16.11 -19.31 21.55
N HIS A 82 15.50 -18.21 22.00
CA HIS A 82 14.86 -18.13 23.30
C HIS A 82 13.39 -18.55 23.29
N ALA A 83 12.78 -18.71 22.11
CA ALA A 83 11.38 -19.10 21.96
C ALA A 83 11.11 -20.53 22.44
N SER A 84 10.05 -20.68 23.23
CA SER A 84 9.62 -21.94 23.84
C SER A 84 8.21 -22.38 23.44
N GLY A 85 7.54 -21.65 22.54
CA GLY A 85 6.21 -21.97 22.03
C GLY A 85 6.19 -23.11 20.99
N GLU A 86 5.01 -23.73 20.81
CA GLU A 86 4.78 -24.70 19.73
C GLU A 86 5.01 -24.07 18.35
N PHE A 87 4.53 -22.84 18.18
CA PHE A 87 4.75 -21.99 17.03
C PHE A 87 5.59 -20.76 17.40
N VAL A 88 6.22 -20.16 16.40
CA VAL A 88 7.01 -18.93 16.51
C VAL A 88 6.62 -17.94 15.42
N THR A 89 6.71 -16.65 15.73
CA THR A 89 6.60 -15.56 14.77
C THR A 89 7.59 -14.46 15.13
N ILE A 90 7.94 -13.62 14.15
CA ILE A 90 8.79 -12.45 14.34
C ILE A 90 7.98 -11.24 13.90
N MET A 91 8.10 -10.11 14.57
CA MET A 91 7.45 -8.86 14.15
C MET A 91 8.34 -7.65 14.41
N ASP A 92 8.04 -6.57 13.68
CA ASP A 92 8.73 -5.30 13.81
C ASP A 92 8.03 -4.41 14.85
N SER A 93 8.81 -3.68 15.66
CA SER A 93 8.31 -2.90 16.80
C SER A 93 7.51 -1.64 16.45
N ASP A 94 7.36 -1.31 15.16
CA ASP A 94 6.55 -0.20 14.67
C ASP A 94 5.19 -0.61 14.10
N ASP A 95 4.88 -1.90 14.11
CA ASP A 95 3.65 -2.45 13.54
C ASP A 95 2.62 -2.84 14.61
N ILE A 96 1.43 -3.27 14.19
CA ILE A 96 0.33 -3.68 15.08
C ILE A 96 -0.23 -5.03 14.64
N VAL A 97 -0.54 -5.88 15.61
CA VAL A 97 -1.24 -7.15 15.38
C VAL A 97 -2.71 -7.00 15.81
N PRO A 98 -3.70 -7.27 14.94
CA PRO A 98 -5.11 -7.27 15.31
C PRO A 98 -5.41 -8.22 16.48
N LEU A 99 -6.38 -7.86 17.33
CA LEU A 99 -6.69 -8.52 18.61
C LEU A 99 -6.81 -10.05 18.54
N ASN A 100 -7.41 -10.57 17.47
CA ASN A 100 -7.70 -12.00 17.28
C ASN A 100 -6.83 -12.66 16.20
N ALA A 101 -5.78 -12.00 15.74
CA ALA A 101 -4.93 -12.49 14.65
C ALA A 101 -4.26 -13.82 15.01
N TYR A 102 -3.56 -13.87 16.14
CA TYR A 102 -2.81 -15.08 16.52
C TYR A 102 -3.70 -16.23 16.95
N GLU A 103 -4.88 -15.96 17.50
CA GLU A 103 -5.88 -17.00 17.80
C GLU A 103 -6.32 -17.70 16.52
N LYS A 104 -6.75 -16.92 15.51
CA LYS A 104 -7.14 -17.45 14.20
C LYS A 104 -6.02 -18.25 13.54
N MET A 105 -4.80 -17.71 13.55
CA MET A 105 -3.65 -18.40 12.94
C MET A 105 -3.31 -19.69 13.66
N TYR A 106 -3.29 -19.70 14.99
CA TYR A 106 -2.99 -20.90 15.78
C TYR A 106 -4.07 -21.96 15.60
N GLU A 107 -5.34 -21.59 15.72
CA GLU A 107 -6.47 -22.51 15.50
C GLU A 107 -6.43 -23.13 14.11
N GLU A 108 -6.14 -22.33 13.09
CA GLU A 108 -5.98 -22.83 11.73
C GLU A 108 -4.82 -23.81 11.61
N ALA A 109 -3.68 -23.51 12.24
CA ALA A 109 -2.52 -24.40 12.26
C ALA A 109 -2.88 -25.76 12.88
N LYS A 110 -3.61 -25.76 14.00
CA LYS A 110 -4.06 -27.00 14.67
C LYS A 110 -5.10 -27.76 13.84
N ARG A 111 -6.09 -27.06 13.29
CA ARG A 111 -7.18 -27.63 12.49
C ARG A 111 -6.67 -28.33 11.24
N THR A 112 -5.67 -27.74 10.59
CA THR A 112 -5.13 -28.22 9.31
C THR A 112 -3.87 -29.05 9.46
N ASN A 113 -3.30 -29.09 10.67
CA ASN A 113 -1.96 -29.59 10.96
C ASN A 113 -0.88 -28.92 10.08
N SER A 114 -0.96 -27.60 9.92
CA SER A 114 0.00 -26.84 9.11
C SER A 114 1.29 -26.56 9.86
N ASP A 115 2.42 -26.61 9.13
CA ASP A 115 3.72 -26.18 9.62
C ASP A 115 3.89 -24.67 9.50
N ILE A 116 3.16 -24.03 8.58
CA ILE A 116 3.15 -22.58 8.40
C ILE A 116 1.70 -22.12 8.24
N VAL A 117 1.33 -21.03 8.91
CA VAL A 117 0.08 -20.32 8.61
C VAL A 117 0.42 -18.89 8.18
N ILE A 118 -0.11 -18.49 7.04
CA ILE A 118 0.06 -17.17 6.43
C ILE A 118 -1.27 -16.44 6.52
N GLY A 119 -1.26 -15.21 7.03
CA GLY A 119 -2.44 -14.34 6.98
C GLY A 119 -2.23 -13.10 6.11
N ARG A 120 -3.34 -12.43 5.82
CA ARG A 120 -3.34 -11.21 5.00
C ARG A 120 -2.84 -10.03 5.82
N PRO A 121 -1.93 -9.21 5.30
CA PRO A 121 -1.55 -7.96 5.91
C PRO A 121 -2.27 -6.75 5.28
N ASN A 122 -2.48 -5.71 6.07
CA ASN A 122 -2.91 -4.39 5.61
C ASN A 122 -1.87 -3.33 5.96
N ILE A 123 -1.88 -2.19 5.27
CA ILE A 123 -1.01 -1.05 5.58
C ILE A 123 -1.76 -0.09 6.50
N LEU A 124 -1.09 0.37 7.55
CA LEU A 124 -1.55 1.45 8.43
C LEU A 124 -0.89 2.78 8.01
N ILE A 125 -1.70 3.74 7.56
CA ILE A 125 -1.24 5.09 7.18
C ILE A 125 -2.02 6.11 7.98
N ASP A 126 -1.35 6.88 8.84
CA ASP A 126 -1.98 7.90 9.68
C ASP A 126 -3.18 7.35 10.50
N GLY A 127 -3.04 6.12 11.04
CA GLY A 127 -4.09 5.42 11.78
C GLY A 127 -5.20 4.81 10.90
N ILE A 128 -5.10 4.92 9.57
CA ILE A 128 -6.08 4.37 8.63
C ILE A 128 -5.51 3.10 8.01
N GLN A 129 -6.25 2.01 8.18
CA GLN A 129 -5.97 0.73 7.55
C GLN A 129 -6.36 0.76 6.06
N LYS A 130 -5.48 0.23 5.20
CA LYS A 130 -5.67 0.11 3.76
C LYS A 130 -5.17 -1.25 3.27
N GLU A 131 -5.80 -1.77 2.23
CA GLU A 131 -5.31 -2.95 1.53
C GLU A 131 -3.94 -2.67 0.89
N ILE A 132 -3.11 -3.70 0.72
CA ILE A 132 -1.91 -3.65 -0.12
C ILE A 132 -2.34 -3.68 -1.59
N ILE A 133 -2.23 -2.55 -2.30
CA ILE A 133 -2.82 -2.39 -3.65
C ILE A 133 -1.88 -2.81 -4.79
N TYR A 134 -0.57 -3.00 -4.57
CA TYR A 134 0.42 -2.93 -5.66
C TYR A 134 1.37 -4.13 -5.84
N LYS A 135 1.01 -5.32 -5.35
CA LYS A 135 2.01 -6.37 -5.13
C LYS A 135 1.47 -7.75 -5.46
N LYS A 136 2.24 -8.57 -6.20
CA LYS A 136 1.89 -9.98 -6.48
C LYS A 136 1.73 -10.81 -5.20
N GLU A 137 2.31 -10.33 -4.10
CA GLU A 137 2.05 -10.83 -2.74
C GLU A 137 0.55 -10.89 -2.41
N ARG A 138 -0.28 -9.98 -2.95
CA ARG A 138 -1.74 -9.99 -2.76
C ARG A 138 -2.39 -11.26 -3.30
N GLU A 139 -1.88 -11.80 -4.40
CA GLU A 139 -2.44 -13.01 -5.02
C GLU A 139 -2.23 -14.24 -4.11
N VAL A 140 -1.22 -14.20 -3.23
CA VAL A 140 -1.01 -15.23 -2.20
C VAL A 140 -2.18 -15.28 -1.24
N TRP A 141 -2.64 -14.12 -0.74
CA TRP A 141 -3.67 -14.03 0.31
C TRP A 141 -5.09 -13.81 -0.23
N LYS A 142 -5.29 -14.02 -1.55
CA LYS A 142 -6.56 -13.72 -2.23
C LYS A 142 -7.69 -14.63 -1.76
N GLU A 143 -7.37 -15.89 -1.46
CA GLU A 143 -8.33 -16.89 -1.03
C GLU A 143 -7.74 -17.80 0.04
N HIS A 144 -8.62 -18.47 0.78
CA HIS A 144 -8.22 -19.48 1.74
C HIS A 144 -7.66 -20.69 0.98
N ARG A 145 -6.46 -21.15 1.35
CA ARG A 145 -5.79 -22.28 0.68
C ARG A 145 -5.10 -23.15 1.71
N ILE A 146 -5.15 -24.47 1.50
CA ILE A 146 -4.27 -25.43 2.16
C ILE A 146 -3.39 -26.04 1.08
N VAL A 147 -2.08 -26.00 1.31
CA VAL A 147 -1.04 -26.39 0.36
C VAL A 147 -0.20 -27.47 1.02
N ASP A 148 -0.10 -28.67 0.43
CA ASP A 148 0.66 -29.77 1.03
C ASP A 148 2.16 -29.65 0.72
N ASN A 149 2.55 -28.94 -0.33
CA ASN A 149 3.95 -28.55 -0.54
C ASN A 149 4.06 -27.32 -1.46
N VAL A 150 5.21 -26.66 -1.45
CA VAL A 150 5.42 -25.40 -2.19
C VAL A 150 5.15 -25.48 -3.71
N LYS A 151 5.25 -26.67 -4.34
CA LYS A 151 5.00 -26.84 -5.78
C LYS A 151 3.51 -26.75 -6.13
N ASP A 152 2.62 -27.03 -5.19
CA ASP A 152 1.17 -26.93 -5.40
C ASP A 152 0.73 -25.46 -5.52
N PHE A 153 1.54 -24.51 -5.02
CA PHE A 153 1.27 -23.08 -5.11
C PHE A 153 2.55 -22.24 -5.12
N LEU A 154 3.23 -22.20 -6.27
CA LEU A 154 4.52 -21.51 -6.43
C LEU A 154 4.46 -19.99 -6.18
N ASP A 155 3.31 -19.35 -6.36
CA ASP A 155 3.15 -17.90 -6.15
C ASP A 155 3.33 -17.49 -4.69
N ILE A 156 3.32 -18.45 -3.76
CA ILE A 156 3.70 -18.23 -2.36
C ILE A 156 5.07 -17.57 -2.19
N PHE A 157 6.01 -17.76 -3.14
CA PHE A 157 7.34 -17.10 -3.14
C PHE A 157 7.29 -15.58 -3.33
N TYR A 158 6.15 -15.01 -3.71
CA TYR A 158 6.01 -13.55 -3.67
C TYR A 158 6.01 -13.04 -2.22
N ASP A 159 5.36 -13.78 -1.31
CA ASP A 159 5.23 -13.42 0.11
C ASP A 159 6.39 -13.95 0.98
N GLY A 160 7.54 -13.29 0.83
CA GLY A 160 8.75 -13.59 1.59
C GLY A 160 8.89 -12.88 2.94
N PHE A 161 7.80 -12.34 3.52
CA PHE A 161 7.84 -11.66 4.82
C PHE A 161 7.72 -12.66 5.99
N TYR A 162 8.39 -12.40 7.13
CA TYR A 162 8.21 -13.26 8.32
C TYR A 162 6.99 -12.88 9.17
N TRP A 163 6.55 -11.62 9.09
CA TRP A 163 5.72 -10.99 10.12
C TRP A 163 4.23 -11.26 10.01
N ASN A 164 3.73 -11.68 8.85
CA ASN A 164 2.35 -12.12 8.65
C ASN A 164 2.20 -13.65 8.77
N LYS A 165 3.12 -14.33 9.45
CA LYS A 165 3.20 -15.80 9.51
C LYS A 165 3.45 -16.29 10.92
N ILE A 166 2.89 -17.47 11.22
CA ILE A 166 3.40 -18.32 12.31
C ILE A 166 4.04 -19.56 11.71
N PHE A 167 5.16 -19.98 12.28
CA PHE A 167 5.92 -21.15 11.85
C PHE A 167 5.94 -22.16 12.98
N ARG A 168 5.74 -23.44 12.68
CA ARG A 168 5.96 -24.51 13.63
C ARG A 168 7.41 -24.43 14.07
N ARG A 169 7.65 -24.39 15.38
CA ARG A 169 9.01 -24.19 15.91
C ARG A 169 9.96 -25.27 15.40
N SER A 170 9.55 -26.53 15.38
CA SER A 170 10.39 -27.64 14.90
C SER A 170 10.85 -27.43 13.45
N LEU A 171 9.99 -26.95 12.54
CA LEU A 171 10.37 -26.65 11.15
C LEU A 171 11.58 -25.69 11.09
N ILE A 172 11.56 -24.65 11.91
CA ILE A 172 12.64 -23.65 11.93
C ILE A 172 13.96 -24.25 12.39
N PHE A 173 13.94 -25.07 13.44
CA PHE A 173 15.15 -25.63 14.04
C PHE A 173 15.68 -26.86 13.29
N ASP A 174 14.80 -27.76 12.87
CA ASP A 174 15.16 -29.02 12.20
C ASP A 174 15.78 -28.76 10.81
N HIS A 175 15.40 -27.66 10.16
CA HIS A 175 15.89 -27.27 8.83
C HIS A 175 16.75 -26.01 8.83
N GLU A 176 17.12 -25.48 10.00
CA GLU A 176 17.93 -24.28 10.16
C GLU A 176 17.41 -23.09 9.32
N CYS A 177 16.11 -22.82 9.42
CA CYS A 177 15.48 -21.68 8.74
C CYS A 177 15.69 -20.40 9.54
N PHE A 178 16.94 -19.94 9.59
CA PHE A 178 17.34 -18.69 10.25
C PHE A 178 17.69 -17.60 9.23
N MET A 179 17.62 -16.34 9.66
CA MET A 179 18.00 -15.20 8.83
C MET A 179 19.53 -15.14 8.66
N PRO A 180 20.06 -15.03 7.43
CA PRO A 180 21.49 -14.83 7.22
C PRO A 180 21.96 -13.53 7.88
N PRO A 181 23.07 -13.54 8.64
CA PRO A 181 23.53 -12.35 9.35
C PRO A 181 24.11 -11.32 8.37
N LYS A 182 24.12 -10.04 8.80
CA LYS A 182 24.83 -8.92 8.13
C LYS A 182 24.36 -8.59 6.70
N MET A 183 23.11 -8.90 6.32
CA MET A 183 22.51 -8.44 5.07
C MET A 183 21.11 -7.88 5.29
N LEU A 184 20.72 -6.90 4.48
CA LEU A 184 19.31 -6.55 4.31
C LEU A 184 18.56 -7.67 3.57
N TYR A 185 17.23 -7.71 3.71
CA TYR A 185 16.38 -8.72 3.06
C TYR A 185 16.69 -10.18 3.49
N ALA A 186 17.11 -10.35 4.75
CA ALA A 186 17.40 -11.64 5.36
C ALA A 186 16.14 -12.43 5.76
N ASP A 187 14.99 -11.75 5.83
CA ASP A 187 13.65 -12.33 5.99
C ASP A 187 13.34 -13.37 4.91
N ARG A 188 13.59 -13.04 3.65
CA ARG A 188 13.26 -13.88 2.51
C ARG A 188 14.03 -15.22 2.49
N PRO A 189 15.36 -15.24 2.67
CA PRO A 189 16.09 -16.49 2.85
C PRO A 189 15.50 -17.41 3.92
N MET A 190 15.11 -16.88 5.08
CA MET A 190 14.47 -17.66 6.14
C MET A 190 13.11 -18.22 5.68
N VAL A 191 12.23 -17.35 5.18
CA VAL A 191 10.85 -17.70 4.83
C VAL A 191 10.78 -18.69 3.67
N HIS A 192 11.54 -18.45 2.60
CA HIS A 192 11.54 -19.32 1.44
C HIS A 192 12.20 -20.68 1.74
N LYS A 193 13.23 -20.72 2.59
CA LYS A 193 13.77 -22.00 3.08
C LYS A 193 12.71 -22.75 3.90
N ALA A 194 11.95 -22.06 4.76
CA ALA A 194 10.83 -22.68 5.47
C ALA A 194 9.74 -23.22 4.52
N PHE A 195 9.42 -22.52 3.42
CA PHE A 195 8.48 -23.03 2.41
C PHE A 195 8.96 -24.33 1.75
N LEU A 196 10.26 -24.49 1.49
CA LEU A 196 10.80 -25.71 0.88
C LEU A 196 10.61 -26.95 1.75
N TYR A 197 10.67 -26.81 3.07
CA TYR A 197 10.65 -27.92 4.02
C TYR A 197 9.31 -28.10 4.75
N ALA A 198 8.35 -27.18 4.59
CA ALA A 198 7.03 -27.32 5.16
C ALA A 198 6.23 -28.44 4.49
N ASN A 199 5.66 -29.35 5.28
CA ASN A 199 4.78 -30.43 4.80
C ASN A 199 3.34 -29.95 4.60
N ARG A 200 2.99 -28.80 5.17
CA ARG A 200 1.69 -28.18 4.96
C ARG A 200 1.72 -26.70 5.31
N ILE A 201 1.11 -25.90 4.45
CA ILE A 201 0.97 -24.45 4.61
C ILE A 201 -0.52 -24.10 4.50
N ALA A 202 -1.05 -23.42 5.50
CA ALA A 202 -2.38 -22.81 5.41
C ALA A 202 -2.24 -21.32 5.09
N ILE A 203 -3.11 -20.83 4.22
CA ILE A 203 -3.24 -19.42 3.88
C ILE A 203 -4.66 -18.98 4.23
N ILE A 204 -4.79 -17.96 5.09
CA ILE A 204 -6.06 -17.39 5.51
C ILE A 204 -6.24 -15.97 4.96
N THR A 205 -7.48 -15.58 4.71
CA THR A 205 -7.83 -14.26 4.17
C THR A 205 -8.06 -13.20 5.26
N ASP A 206 -8.06 -13.62 6.53
CA ASP A 206 -8.13 -12.74 7.69
C ASP A 206 -6.96 -11.77 7.73
N ILE A 207 -7.25 -10.54 8.16
CA ILE A 207 -6.19 -9.57 8.41
C ILE A 207 -5.50 -9.95 9.72
N VAL A 208 -4.20 -10.26 9.64
CA VAL A 208 -3.39 -10.69 10.80
C VAL A 208 -2.30 -9.71 11.18
N TYR A 209 -2.08 -8.67 10.36
CA TYR A 209 -0.98 -7.74 10.58
C TYR A 209 -1.26 -6.38 9.95
N LEU A 210 -0.89 -5.30 10.65
CA LEU A 210 -1.02 -3.92 10.21
C LEU A 210 0.37 -3.29 10.07
N TRP A 211 0.89 -3.29 8.85
CA TRP A 211 2.20 -2.75 8.50
C TRP A 211 2.17 -1.21 8.44
N ARG A 212 2.88 -0.55 9.35
CA ARG A 212 2.88 0.91 9.47
C ARG A 212 3.75 1.56 8.41
N LYS A 213 3.14 2.48 7.65
CA LYS A 213 3.89 3.38 6.79
C LYS A 213 4.33 4.61 7.59
N ARG A 214 5.62 4.68 7.91
CA ARG A 214 6.22 5.87 8.51
C ARG A 214 6.11 7.08 7.57
N GLY A 215 5.83 8.26 8.14
CA GLY A 215 5.66 9.51 7.39
C GLY A 215 6.94 9.94 6.65
N ALA A 216 6.80 10.81 5.64
CA ALA A 216 7.95 11.29 4.85
C ALA A 216 8.98 12.12 5.67
N GLU A 217 8.53 12.66 6.81
CA GLU A 217 9.31 13.45 7.77
C GLU A 217 9.87 12.59 8.91
N ALA A 218 9.63 11.28 8.93
CA ALA A 218 10.21 10.39 9.93
C ALA A 218 11.74 10.50 9.89
N ALA A 219 12.37 10.60 11.06
CA ALA A 219 13.83 10.76 11.19
C ALA A 219 14.60 9.65 10.44
N GLN A 220 13.99 8.47 10.30
CA GLN A 220 14.51 7.36 9.50
C GLN A 220 13.46 6.83 8.53
N LYS A 221 13.85 6.75 7.26
CA LYS A 221 13.08 6.07 6.21
C LYS A 221 13.28 4.57 6.30
N SER A 222 12.25 3.79 5.93
CA SER A 222 12.38 2.34 5.84
C SER A 222 13.42 1.94 4.80
N ILE A 223 14.04 0.77 4.97
CA ILE A 223 14.99 0.20 3.99
C ILE A 223 14.37 0.13 2.58
N THR A 224 13.08 -0.15 2.49
CA THR A 224 12.31 -0.19 1.23
C THR A 224 12.22 1.18 0.53
N GLN A 225 12.41 2.29 1.25
CA GLN A 225 12.41 3.65 0.71
C GLN A 225 13.81 4.12 0.23
N LEU A 226 14.88 3.36 0.51
CA LEU A 226 16.26 3.65 0.12
C LEU A 226 16.67 2.90 -1.16
N ASN A 227 15.76 2.76 -2.13
CA ASN A 227 15.95 1.89 -3.29
C ASN A 227 17.01 2.36 -4.31
N GLY A 228 17.48 3.60 -4.23
CA GLY A 228 18.59 4.13 -5.04
C GLY A 228 19.98 3.96 -4.41
N ASP A 229 20.05 3.41 -3.19
CA ASP A 229 21.30 3.12 -2.52
C ASP A 229 21.97 1.87 -3.13
N ILE A 230 23.28 1.96 -3.38
CA ILE A 230 24.04 0.87 -4.00
C ILE A 230 24.18 -0.32 -3.05
N ASN A 231 24.44 -0.09 -1.77
CA ASN A 231 24.60 -1.17 -0.79
C ASN A 231 23.28 -1.91 -0.61
N ASN A 232 22.16 -1.19 -0.55
CA ASN A 232 20.82 -1.77 -0.55
C ASN A 232 20.56 -2.68 -1.77
N PHE A 233 20.97 -2.25 -2.97
CA PHE A 233 20.86 -3.10 -4.16
C PHE A 233 21.80 -4.32 -4.09
N MET A 234 23.02 -4.15 -3.62
CA MET A 234 23.97 -5.25 -3.44
C MET A 234 23.44 -6.29 -2.44
N ASP A 235 22.94 -5.88 -1.28
CA ASP A 235 22.32 -6.77 -0.30
C ASP A 235 21.09 -7.48 -0.88
N ARG A 236 20.30 -6.79 -1.71
CA ARG A 236 19.19 -7.42 -2.44
C ARG A 236 19.69 -8.53 -3.35
N MET A 237 20.81 -8.34 -4.04
CA MET A 237 21.42 -9.35 -4.91
C MET A 237 22.01 -10.50 -4.10
N GLU A 238 22.77 -10.21 -3.03
CA GLU A 238 23.32 -11.22 -2.12
C GLU A 238 22.23 -12.08 -1.49
N SER A 239 21.11 -11.46 -1.07
CA SER A 239 19.92 -12.18 -0.60
C SER A 239 19.39 -13.15 -1.65
N VAL A 240 19.36 -12.80 -2.96
CA VAL A 240 18.94 -13.75 -4.01
C VAL A 240 19.98 -14.84 -4.24
N TYR A 241 21.28 -14.51 -4.31
CA TYR A 241 22.33 -15.52 -4.50
C TYR A 241 22.39 -16.52 -3.34
N TYR A 242 22.23 -16.06 -2.10
CA TYR A 242 22.10 -16.95 -0.94
C TYR A 242 20.94 -17.93 -1.13
N GLN A 243 19.82 -17.46 -1.69
CA GLN A 243 18.66 -18.30 -1.95
C GLN A 243 18.91 -19.32 -3.05
N ILE A 244 19.48 -18.91 -4.18
CA ILE A 244 19.87 -19.81 -5.27
C ILE A 244 20.70 -20.97 -4.74
N ASN A 245 21.71 -20.70 -3.91
CA ASN A 245 22.59 -21.73 -3.38
C ASN A 245 21.81 -22.83 -2.63
N TYR A 246 20.85 -22.48 -1.77
CA TYR A 246 20.09 -23.51 -1.05
C TYR A 246 18.99 -24.16 -1.89
N PHE A 247 18.41 -23.44 -2.88
CA PHE A 247 17.48 -24.04 -3.84
C PHE A 247 18.18 -25.08 -4.72
N GLU A 248 19.42 -24.81 -5.13
CA GLU A 248 20.27 -25.77 -5.84
C GLU A 248 20.63 -26.97 -4.94
N GLN A 249 20.95 -26.74 -3.67
CA GLN A 249 21.20 -27.81 -2.68
C GLN A 249 19.96 -28.66 -2.40
N PHE A 250 18.76 -28.07 -2.45
CA PHE A 250 17.50 -28.80 -2.33
C PHE A 250 17.30 -29.80 -3.48
N GLY A 251 17.96 -29.59 -4.63
CA GLY A 251 18.05 -30.58 -5.69
C GLY A 251 16.87 -30.61 -6.66
N ASP A 252 16.11 -29.50 -6.76
CA ASP A 252 15.03 -29.35 -7.73
C ASP A 252 15.29 -28.18 -8.70
N PRO A 253 15.84 -28.45 -9.90
CA PRO A 253 16.14 -27.42 -10.89
C PRO A 253 14.91 -26.71 -11.47
N GLU A 254 13.74 -27.36 -11.52
CA GLU A 254 12.51 -26.75 -12.02
C GLU A 254 11.97 -25.76 -10.99
N LEU A 255 11.91 -26.17 -9.73
CA LEU A 255 11.52 -25.31 -8.63
C LEU A 255 12.47 -24.11 -8.46
N THR A 256 13.78 -24.34 -8.59
CA THR A 256 14.79 -23.27 -8.58
C THR A 256 14.51 -22.23 -9.68
N ASN A 257 14.19 -22.70 -10.89
CA ASN A 257 13.86 -21.82 -12.00
C ASN A 257 12.59 -21.00 -11.76
N GLU A 258 11.55 -21.66 -11.24
CA GLU A 258 10.27 -21.02 -10.93
C GLU A 258 10.38 -20.02 -9.77
N PHE A 259 11.23 -20.29 -8.79
CA PHE A 259 11.63 -19.32 -7.76
C PHE A 259 12.32 -18.10 -8.37
N LEU A 260 13.29 -18.30 -9.26
CA LEU A 260 14.03 -17.22 -9.91
C LEU A 260 13.11 -16.31 -10.73
N LYS A 261 12.23 -16.89 -11.55
CA LYS A 261 11.24 -16.13 -12.34
C LYS A 261 10.41 -15.19 -11.47
N ARG A 262 9.93 -15.66 -10.31
CA ARG A 262 9.12 -14.87 -9.36
C ARG A 262 9.90 -13.76 -8.65
N ASN A 263 11.24 -13.80 -8.68
CA ASN A 263 12.07 -12.75 -8.10
C ASN A 263 12.49 -11.67 -9.11
N ILE A 264 12.23 -11.82 -10.41
CA ILE A 264 12.62 -10.84 -11.45
C ILE A 264 12.03 -9.45 -11.17
N GLU A 265 10.73 -9.37 -10.91
CA GLU A 265 10.06 -8.10 -10.57
C GLU A 265 10.68 -7.38 -9.36
N ARG A 266 11.15 -8.15 -8.37
CA ARG A 266 11.84 -7.61 -7.19
C ARG A 266 13.20 -7.01 -7.57
N ILE A 267 13.93 -7.66 -8.46
CA ILE A 267 15.23 -7.18 -8.96
C ILE A 267 15.04 -5.90 -9.76
N PHE A 268 13.92 -5.75 -10.46
CA PHE A 268 13.57 -4.52 -11.18
C PHE A 268 13.02 -3.40 -10.29
N PHE A 269 12.75 -3.63 -9.01
CA PHE A 269 12.23 -2.59 -8.11
C PHE A 269 13.04 -1.27 -8.11
N PRO A 270 14.39 -1.27 -8.10
CA PRO A 270 15.19 -0.06 -8.16
C PRO A 270 15.60 0.35 -9.59
N ILE A 271 15.04 -0.25 -10.65
CA ILE A 271 15.48 -0.06 -12.03
C ILE A 271 15.47 1.41 -12.48
N ASN A 272 14.53 2.22 -11.99
CA ASN A 272 14.46 3.64 -12.34
C ASN A 272 15.71 4.43 -11.93
N ASN A 273 16.48 3.96 -10.94
CA ASN A 273 17.70 4.64 -10.49
C ASN A 273 18.83 4.59 -11.54
N ILE A 274 18.77 3.66 -12.50
CA ILE A 274 19.77 3.58 -13.57
C ILE A 274 19.72 4.82 -14.49
N VAL A 275 18.58 5.51 -14.57
CA VAL A 275 18.43 6.72 -15.40
C VAL A 275 19.32 7.85 -14.84
N TYR A 276 19.33 8.02 -13.52
CA TYR A 276 19.91 9.20 -12.87
C TYR A 276 21.31 8.96 -12.28
N ASN A 277 21.70 7.72 -12.02
CA ASN A 277 22.97 7.39 -11.39
C ASN A 277 23.78 6.40 -12.24
N LYS A 278 24.83 6.90 -12.90
CA LYS A 278 25.72 6.09 -13.76
C LYS A 278 26.40 4.95 -13.01
N LYS A 279 26.90 5.19 -11.79
CA LYS A 279 27.55 4.14 -10.99
C LYS A 279 26.56 3.03 -10.62
N PHE A 280 25.34 3.43 -10.20
CA PHE A 280 24.27 2.47 -9.92
C PHE A 280 23.88 1.69 -11.18
N ARG A 281 23.77 2.36 -12.33
CA ARG A 281 23.48 1.74 -13.63
C ARG A 281 24.47 0.64 -13.96
N ASP A 282 25.77 0.92 -13.88
CA ASP A 282 26.80 -0.07 -14.26
C ASP A 282 26.74 -1.32 -13.37
N ILE A 283 26.58 -1.13 -12.06
CA ILE A 283 26.41 -2.23 -11.09
C ILE A 283 25.11 -2.99 -11.33
N PHE A 284 24.00 -2.28 -11.55
CA PHE A 284 22.69 -2.88 -11.82
C PHE A 284 22.73 -3.75 -13.07
N TYR A 285 23.33 -3.26 -14.16
CA TYR A 285 23.48 -4.00 -15.41
C TYR A 285 24.28 -5.30 -15.19
N ASP A 286 25.48 -5.20 -14.60
CA ASP A 286 26.35 -6.35 -14.37
C ASP A 286 25.65 -7.43 -13.53
N LYS A 287 25.13 -7.05 -12.36
CA LYS A 287 24.54 -7.98 -11.40
C LYS A 287 23.22 -8.55 -11.87
N THR A 288 22.39 -7.75 -12.54
CA THR A 288 21.09 -8.23 -13.03
C THR A 288 21.26 -9.14 -14.24
N LYS A 289 22.18 -8.82 -15.16
CA LYS A 289 22.45 -9.67 -16.34
C LYS A 289 22.92 -11.06 -15.93
N ASP A 290 23.88 -11.16 -15.00
CA ASP A 290 24.36 -12.45 -14.47
C ASP A 290 23.21 -13.30 -13.91
N LEU A 291 22.30 -12.67 -13.17
CA LEU A 291 21.15 -13.35 -12.59
C LEU A 291 20.11 -13.77 -13.64
N LEU A 292 19.81 -12.92 -14.61
CA LEU A 292 18.86 -13.24 -15.68
C LEU A 292 19.35 -14.40 -16.56
N LEU A 293 20.67 -14.52 -16.79
CA LEU A 293 21.28 -15.64 -17.52
C LEU A 293 21.08 -17.00 -16.83
N LYS A 294 20.79 -17.03 -15.52
CA LYS A 294 20.48 -18.26 -14.77
C LYS A 294 19.03 -18.72 -14.95
N VAL A 295 18.16 -17.89 -15.52
CA VAL A 295 16.73 -18.21 -15.66
C VAL A 295 16.46 -18.89 -17.00
N ARG A 296 15.98 -20.14 -16.95
CA ARG A 296 15.52 -20.90 -18.11
C ARG A 296 14.13 -20.43 -18.53
N ASN A 297 13.89 -20.41 -19.84
CA ASN A 297 12.64 -19.95 -20.44
C ASN A 297 12.23 -18.57 -19.89
N ILE A 298 13.19 -17.64 -19.84
CA ILE A 298 13.04 -16.37 -19.12
C ILE A 298 11.84 -15.55 -19.57
N TYR A 299 11.39 -15.67 -20.83
CA TYR A 299 10.23 -14.96 -21.37
C TYR A 299 8.89 -15.69 -21.17
N ASP A 300 8.90 -16.93 -20.69
CA ASP A 300 7.71 -17.69 -20.29
C ASP A 300 7.36 -17.33 -18.84
N ASN A 301 6.79 -16.14 -18.68
CA ASN A 301 6.47 -15.52 -17.40
C ASN A 301 5.24 -14.59 -17.53
N ASP A 302 4.77 -14.08 -16.40
CA ASP A 302 3.65 -13.14 -16.28
C ASP A 302 4.08 -11.68 -15.97
N LEU A 303 5.38 -11.35 -16.10
CA LEU A 303 5.96 -10.03 -15.81
C LEU A 303 5.44 -8.93 -16.74
N GLY A 304 4.90 -9.31 -17.90
CA GLY A 304 4.32 -8.41 -18.90
C GLY A 304 5.33 -7.83 -19.90
N ILE A 305 4.79 -7.18 -20.93
CA ILE A 305 5.53 -6.69 -22.12
C ILE A 305 6.73 -5.83 -21.73
N LEU A 306 6.53 -4.79 -20.91
CA LEU A 306 7.61 -3.86 -20.56
C LEU A 306 8.77 -4.55 -19.83
N ASN A 307 8.47 -5.41 -18.85
CA ASN A 307 9.51 -6.14 -18.13
C ASN A 307 10.24 -7.13 -19.05
N ASN A 308 9.55 -7.79 -19.97
CA ASN A 308 10.18 -8.65 -20.97
C ASN A 308 11.09 -7.87 -21.93
N LEU A 309 10.70 -6.67 -22.34
CA LEU A 309 11.58 -5.78 -23.10
C LEU A 309 12.80 -5.34 -22.26
N TYR A 310 12.63 -5.05 -20.97
CA TYR A 310 13.75 -4.72 -20.08
C TYR A 310 14.73 -5.88 -19.95
N ILE A 311 14.23 -7.11 -19.80
CA ILE A 311 15.04 -8.33 -19.82
C ILE A 311 15.81 -8.42 -21.14
N TYR A 312 15.14 -8.25 -22.28
CA TYR A 312 15.79 -8.27 -23.59
C TYR A 312 16.91 -7.23 -23.69
N PHE A 313 16.66 -5.99 -23.25
CA PHE A 313 17.68 -4.94 -23.28
C PHE A 313 18.88 -5.25 -22.38
N LEU A 314 18.64 -5.80 -21.19
CA LEU A 314 19.69 -6.21 -20.25
C LEU A 314 20.54 -7.35 -20.81
N LEU A 315 19.92 -8.35 -21.43
CA LEU A 315 20.62 -9.52 -21.97
C LEU A 315 21.43 -9.19 -23.24
N ASN A 316 20.98 -8.24 -24.06
CA ASN A 316 21.60 -7.85 -25.32
C ASN A 316 22.45 -6.57 -25.24
N ASP A 317 22.81 -6.12 -24.03
CA ASP A 317 23.66 -4.93 -23.80
C ASP A 317 23.10 -3.61 -24.38
N MET A 318 21.77 -3.51 -24.51
CA MET A 318 21.05 -2.36 -25.08
C MET A 318 20.76 -1.30 -24.02
N LYS A 319 21.84 -0.66 -23.55
CA LYS A 319 21.79 0.23 -22.39
C LYS A 319 20.92 1.46 -22.59
N GLU A 320 21.07 2.10 -23.75
CA GLU A 320 20.41 3.37 -24.06
C GLU A 320 18.93 3.17 -24.34
N GLU A 321 18.55 2.02 -24.90
CA GLU A 321 17.17 1.63 -25.18
C GLU A 321 16.39 1.39 -23.89
N LEU A 322 16.99 0.71 -22.91
CA LEU A 322 16.37 0.58 -21.59
C LEU A 322 16.18 1.95 -20.93
N ILE A 323 17.20 2.82 -20.98
CA ILE A 323 17.11 4.17 -20.41
C ILE A 323 16.02 4.98 -21.12
N PHE A 324 15.93 4.89 -22.44
CA PHE A 324 14.89 5.51 -23.24
C PHE A 324 13.51 5.05 -22.76
N TYR A 325 13.28 3.75 -22.60
CA TYR A 325 12.01 3.21 -22.11
C TYR A 325 11.65 3.71 -20.70
N LEU A 326 12.62 3.76 -19.78
CA LEU A 326 12.40 4.22 -18.41
C LEU A 326 12.15 5.74 -18.33
N THR A 327 12.77 6.51 -19.24
CA THR A 327 12.67 7.98 -19.26
C THR A 327 11.43 8.45 -20.02
N ALA A 328 11.21 7.94 -21.23
CA ALA A 328 10.15 8.37 -22.12
C ALA A 328 8.78 7.81 -21.72
N LYS A 329 8.75 6.67 -21.01
CA LYS A 329 7.52 5.90 -20.72
C LYS A 329 6.67 5.75 -21.99
N PRO A 330 7.24 5.13 -23.03
CA PRO A 330 6.67 5.19 -24.36
C PRO A 330 5.28 4.57 -24.41
N ASN A 331 4.40 5.20 -25.17
CA ASN A 331 3.10 4.65 -25.52
C ASN A 331 3.14 4.08 -26.95
N GLY A 332 2.28 3.11 -27.21
CA GLY A 332 2.14 2.49 -28.51
C GLY A 332 0.67 2.31 -28.90
N ARG A 333 0.42 2.09 -30.18
CA ARG A 333 -0.90 1.67 -30.70
C ARG A 333 -1.01 0.16 -30.65
N ILE A 334 -2.25 -0.34 -30.60
CA ILE A 334 -2.50 -1.77 -30.78
C ILE A 334 -2.46 -2.05 -32.29
N ILE A 335 -1.70 -3.09 -32.67
CA ILE A 335 -1.58 -3.59 -34.04
C ILE A 335 -2.20 -4.98 -34.05
N VAL A 336 -3.08 -5.24 -35.02
CA VAL A 336 -3.79 -6.52 -35.14
C VAL A 336 -3.44 -7.14 -36.47
N GLU A 337 -2.80 -8.31 -36.44
CA GLU A 337 -2.33 -9.03 -37.62
C GLU A 337 -2.45 -10.53 -37.37
N ASP A 338 -3.00 -11.28 -38.33
CA ASP A 338 -3.19 -12.74 -38.26
C ASP A 338 -3.87 -13.24 -36.96
N GLY A 339 -4.83 -12.46 -36.45
CA GLY A 339 -5.55 -12.78 -35.21
C GLY A 339 -4.76 -12.55 -33.92
N ARG A 340 -3.52 -12.03 -34.01
CA ARG A 340 -2.68 -11.65 -32.87
C ARG A 340 -2.72 -10.15 -32.65
N TYR A 341 -2.47 -9.75 -31.41
CA TYR A 341 -2.52 -8.37 -30.95
C TYR A 341 -1.15 -7.98 -30.42
N TYR A 342 -0.54 -6.95 -30.99
CA TYR A 342 0.76 -6.43 -30.59
C TYR A 342 0.62 -5.02 -30.05
N TRP A 343 1.41 -4.70 -29.03
CA TRP A 343 1.58 -3.33 -28.60
C TRP A 343 2.74 -2.72 -29.36
N GLY A 344 2.44 -1.90 -30.38
CA GLY A 344 3.41 -1.22 -31.23
C GLY A 344 4.16 -0.12 -30.49
N LEU A 345 5.01 -0.52 -29.55
CA LEU A 345 5.93 0.30 -28.79
C LEU A 345 7.19 0.62 -29.64
N PRO A 346 8.03 1.59 -29.24
CA PRO A 346 9.29 1.87 -29.92
C PRO A 346 10.15 0.62 -30.10
N PHE A 347 10.82 0.52 -31.25
CA PHE A 347 11.65 -0.61 -31.69
C PHE A 347 10.88 -1.86 -32.14
N PHE A 348 9.54 -1.86 -32.11
CA PHE A 348 8.75 -2.94 -32.70
C PHE A 348 9.04 -3.06 -34.20
N ARG A 349 9.51 -4.25 -34.63
CA ARG A 349 9.91 -4.58 -36.02
C ARG A 349 11.00 -3.71 -36.64
N ASP A 350 11.76 -3.03 -35.81
CA ASP A 350 12.96 -2.36 -36.28
C ASP A 350 14.10 -3.39 -36.35
N GLU A 351 14.50 -3.73 -37.58
CA GLU A 351 15.51 -4.76 -37.87
C GLU A 351 16.85 -4.48 -37.18
N HIS A 352 17.16 -3.22 -36.85
CA HIS A 352 18.39 -2.86 -36.17
C HIS A 352 18.48 -3.46 -34.76
N PHE A 353 17.35 -3.55 -34.07
CA PHE A 353 17.29 -4.01 -32.67
C PHE A 353 16.98 -5.51 -32.54
N GLY A 354 16.41 -6.12 -33.58
CA GLY A 354 16.17 -7.56 -33.67
C GLY A 354 15.25 -8.13 -32.58
N ILE A 355 14.40 -7.28 -31.97
CA ILE A 355 13.54 -7.69 -30.85
C ILE A 355 12.42 -8.59 -31.38
N PRO A 356 12.21 -9.80 -30.83
CA PRO A 356 11.15 -10.69 -31.28
C PRO A 356 9.75 -10.09 -31.08
N ASP A 357 8.88 -10.25 -32.09
CA ASP A 357 7.49 -9.75 -32.07
C ASP A 357 6.70 -10.29 -30.88
N GLU A 358 6.98 -11.52 -30.42
CA GLU A 358 6.32 -12.15 -29.27
C GLU A 358 6.50 -11.36 -27.96
N LEU A 359 7.58 -10.56 -27.84
CA LEU A 359 7.80 -9.72 -26.66
C LEU A 359 6.86 -8.51 -26.62
N PHE A 360 6.26 -8.14 -27.76
CA PHE A 360 5.26 -7.07 -27.88
C PHE A 360 3.83 -7.60 -27.86
N GLU A 361 3.62 -8.91 -27.82
CA GLU A 361 2.31 -9.53 -27.91
C GLU A 361 1.46 -9.28 -26.65
N ILE A 362 0.24 -8.79 -26.85
CA ILE A 362 -0.74 -8.51 -25.80
C ILE A 362 -1.47 -9.79 -25.43
N LYS A 363 -1.06 -10.40 -24.31
CA LYS A 363 -1.67 -11.64 -23.77
C LYS A 363 -2.56 -11.42 -22.55
N VAL A 364 -2.42 -10.27 -21.89
CA VAL A 364 -3.11 -9.94 -20.63
C VAL A 364 -3.64 -8.51 -20.72
N LEU A 365 -4.82 -8.27 -20.17
CA LEU A 365 -5.38 -6.95 -20.11
C LEU A 365 -4.50 -6.06 -19.21
N LYS A 366 -4.26 -4.83 -19.64
CA LYS A 366 -3.50 -3.83 -18.88
C LYS A 366 -4.31 -2.54 -18.85
N LYS A 367 -4.09 -1.74 -17.80
CA LYS A 367 -4.82 -0.48 -17.56
C LYS A 367 -4.73 0.48 -18.75
N GLU A 368 -3.60 0.46 -19.46
CA GLU A 368 -3.32 1.30 -20.63
C GLU A 368 -4.31 1.07 -21.79
N PHE A 369 -4.86 -0.15 -21.88
CA PHE A 369 -5.82 -0.54 -22.90
C PHE A 369 -7.27 -0.27 -22.53
N VAL A 370 -7.54 0.11 -21.28
CA VAL A 370 -8.89 0.37 -20.79
C VAL A 370 -9.22 1.85 -20.95
N LYS A 371 -10.16 2.16 -21.82
CA LYS A 371 -10.64 3.52 -22.07
C LYS A 371 -12.14 3.62 -21.84
N ILE A 372 -12.55 4.65 -21.13
CA ILE A 372 -13.94 5.04 -20.92
C ILE A 372 -14.15 6.30 -21.76
N GLU A 373 -15.14 6.33 -22.64
CA GLU A 373 -15.42 7.54 -23.41
C GLU A 373 -16.01 8.63 -22.52
N LYS A 374 -17.05 8.29 -21.75
CA LYS A 374 -17.74 9.25 -20.88
C LYS A 374 -17.97 8.69 -19.49
N PHE A 375 -17.74 9.55 -18.51
CA PHE A 375 -18.19 9.37 -17.14
C PHE A 375 -18.98 10.60 -16.73
N TYR A 376 -20.23 10.41 -16.34
CA TYR A 376 -21.09 11.50 -15.91
C TYR A 376 -22.14 11.06 -14.89
N THR A 377 -22.86 12.03 -14.35
CA THR A 377 -23.93 11.81 -13.36
C THR A 377 -25.21 12.49 -13.82
N ASP A 378 -26.35 11.99 -13.36
CA ASP A 378 -27.61 12.75 -13.27
C ASP A 378 -28.05 12.84 -11.81
N GLU A 379 -29.28 13.32 -11.54
CA GLU A 379 -29.81 13.47 -10.18
C GLU A 379 -29.93 12.14 -9.41
N ASN A 380 -29.92 11.00 -10.10
CA ASN A 380 -30.24 9.69 -9.52
C ASN A 380 -29.14 8.65 -9.73
N ASN A 381 -28.24 8.84 -10.70
CA ASN A 381 -27.33 7.79 -11.16
C ASN A 381 -25.96 8.32 -11.59
N ILE A 382 -25.00 7.41 -11.53
CA ILE A 382 -23.67 7.51 -12.12
C ILE A 382 -23.67 6.68 -13.41
N TYR A 383 -23.12 7.25 -14.48
CA TYR A 383 -23.02 6.63 -15.79
C TYR A 383 -21.55 6.48 -16.22
N ILE A 384 -21.23 5.30 -16.74
CA ILE A 384 -19.99 5.02 -17.47
C ILE A 384 -20.38 4.52 -18.85
N GLU A 385 -20.00 5.25 -19.90
CA GLU A 385 -20.34 4.92 -21.29
C GLU A 385 -19.12 4.62 -22.15
N ASN A 386 -19.33 3.69 -23.09
CA ASN A 386 -18.42 3.24 -24.14
C ASN A 386 -17.05 2.84 -23.58
N LEU A 387 -17.06 1.74 -22.81
CA LEU A 387 -15.84 1.11 -22.34
C LEU A 387 -15.15 0.38 -23.50
N ASN A 388 -14.09 1.00 -24.03
CA ASN A 388 -13.30 0.46 -25.11
C ASN A 388 -12.19 -0.46 -24.55
N LEU A 389 -12.19 -1.69 -25.06
CA LEU A 389 -11.18 -2.72 -24.82
C LEU A 389 -10.69 -3.28 -26.16
N PRO A 390 -9.45 -3.80 -26.23
CA PRO A 390 -9.00 -4.58 -27.38
C PRO A 390 -9.96 -5.74 -27.65
N SER A 391 -10.28 -6.03 -28.92
CA SER A 391 -11.24 -7.07 -29.30
C SER A 391 -10.92 -8.46 -28.73
N LEU A 392 -9.64 -8.77 -28.49
CA LEU A 392 -9.20 -9.99 -27.78
C LEU A 392 -9.85 -10.19 -26.41
N PHE A 393 -10.22 -9.10 -25.73
CA PHE A 393 -10.82 -9.11 -24.39
C PHE A 393 -12.32 -8.80 -24.41
N LYS A 394 -12.94 -8.73 -25.60
CA LYS A 394 -14.36 -8.40 -25.71
C LYS A 394 -15.30 -9.61 -25.51
N GLU A 395 -14.82 -10.81 -25.81
CA GLU A 395 -15.61 -12.04 -25.67
C GLU A 395 -15.58 -12.55 -24.22
N ASP A 396 -16.76 -12.96 -23.71
CA ASP A 396 -16.95 -13.58 -22.40
C ASP A 396 -16.30 -12.83 -21.21
N VAL A 397 -16.28 -11.50 -21.28
CA VAL A 397 -15.81 -10.66 -20.16
C VAL A 397 -16.98 -10.19 -19.30
N LYS A 398 -16.87 -10.44 -17.99
CA LYS A 398 -17.73 -9.84 -16.97
C LYS A 398 -17.04 -8.60 -16.42
N ILE A 399 -17.74 -7.47 -16.44
CA ILE A 399 -17.21 -6.20 -15.93
C ILE A 399 -17.95 -5.85 -14.65
N GLU A 400 -17.22 -5.45 -13.61
CA GLU A 400 -17.81 -4.97 -12.37
C GLU A 400 -17.22 -3.60 -12.02
N ILE A 401 -18.06 -2.65 -11.63
CA ILE A 401 -17.61 -1.39 -11.04
C ILE A 401 -17.65 -1.56 -9.53
N SER A 402 -16.51 -1.39 -8.85
CA SER A 402 -16.48 -1.39 -7.39
C SER A 402 -16.20 0.00 -6.81
N PHE A 403 -16.97 0.36 -5.78
CA PHE A 403 -16.76 1.50 -4.91
C PHE A 403 -16.27 0.96 -3.56
N GLU A 404 -15.03 1.23 -3.21
CA GLU A 404 -14.37 0.61 -2.06
C GLU A 404 -13.96 1.67 -1.05
N SER A 405 -14.44 1.53 0.17
CA SER A 405 -14.21 2.50 1.23
C SER A 405 -12.72 2.59 1.54
N ARG A 406 -12.19 3.82 1.49
CA ARG A 406 -10.79 4.13 1.79
C ARG A 406 -10.43 3.86 3.25
N HIS A 407 -11.43 3.77 4.10
CA HIS A 407 -11.27 3.64 5.56
C HIS A 407 -11.87 2.35 6.12
N HIS A 408 -12.58 1.55 5.31
CA HIS A 408 -13.11 0.25 5.69
C HIS A 408 -12.87 -0.73 4.54
N THR A 409 -11.81 -1.53 4.62
CA THR A 409 -11.42 -2.43 3.51
C THR A 409 -12.46 -3.47 3.16
N ASP A 410 -13.35 -3.82 4.10
CA ASP A 410 -14.42 -4.79 3.89
C ASP A 410 -15.70 -4.14 3.34
N GLU A 411 -15.79 -2.81 3.39
CA GLU A 411 -16.92 -2.04 2.88
C GLU A 411 -16.70 -1.73 1.40
N LYS A 412 -17.26 -2.60 0.55
CA LYS A 412 -17.24 -2.46 -0.91
C LYS A 412 -18.64 -2.62 -1.49
N LYS A 413 -18.98 -1.78 -2.47
CA LYS A 413 -20.17 -1.93 -3.31
C LYS A 413 -19.74 -2.32 -4.70
N VAL A 414 -20.18 -3.49 -5.16
CA VAL A 414 -19.79 -4.06 -6.44
C VAL A 414 -21.02 -4.15 -7.34
N PHE A 415 -20.97 -3.46 -8.47
CA PHE A 415 -22.03 -3.43 -9.47
C PHE A 415 -21.58 -4.25 -10.67
N THR A 416 -22.25 -5.37 -10.91
CA THR A 416 -21.93 -6.28 -12.02
C THR A 416 -22.67 -5.88 -13.28
N PHE A 417 -21.95 -5.85 -14.40
CA PHE A 417 -22.48 -5.62 -15.74
C PHE A 417 -22.04 -6.78 -16.65
N ILE A 418 -23.02 -7.47 -17.24
CA ILE A 418 -22.79 -8.53 -18.22
C ILE A 418 -23.29 -7.98 -19.55
N LYS A 419 -22.41 -7.80 -20.54
CA LYS A 419 -22.81 -7.28 -21.86
C LYS A 419 -22.05 -7.99 -22.97
N ASN A 420 -22.79 -8.36 -24.02
CA ASN A 420 -22.24 -9.03 -25.22
C ASN A 420 -21.65 -8.04 -26.24
N ASP A 421 -21.95 -6.75 -26.12
CA ASP A 421 -21.42 -5.68 -26.98
C ASP A 421 -20.86 -4.55 -26.12
N LEU A 422 -19.53 -4.45 -26.11
CA LEU A 422 -18.78 -3.48 -25.33
C LEU A 422 -18.67 -2.12 -26.00
N ASP A 423 -18.88 -2.03 -27.32
CA ASP A 423 -18.85 -0.76 -28.04
C ASP A 423 -20.05 0.13 -27.68
N LEU A 424 -21.09 -0.47 -27.06
CA LEU A 424 -22.24 0.22 -26.50
C LEU A 424 -22.28 0.15 -24.95
N PHE A 425 -21.20 -0.25 -24.27
CA PHE A 425 -21.23 -0.48 -22.82
C PHE A 425 -21.71 0.76 -22.06
N THR A 426 -22.82 0.62 -21.33
CA THR A 426 -23.34 1.65 -20.43
C THR A 426 -23.56 1.00 -19.07
N ALA A 427 -22.78 1.41 -18.08
CA ALA A 427 -23.03 1.06 -16.70
C ALA A 427 -23.78 2.19 -16.01
N LYS A 428 -24.92 1.84 -15.39
CA LYS A 428 -25.75 2.74 -14.60
C LYS A 428 -25.69 2.29 -13.14
N VAL A 429 -25.20 3.16 -12.27
CA VAL A 429 -25.09 2.91 -10.82
C VAL A 429 -25.98 3.90 -10.08
N PRO A 430 -27.10 3.46 -9.49
CA PRO A 430 -28.01 4.34 -8.75
C PRO A 430 -27.41 4.87 -7.43
N PHE A 431 -27.62 6.17 -7.12
CA PHE A 431 -27.19 6.79 -5.86
C PHE A 431 -27.88 6.21 -4.62
N GLN A 432 -29.10 5.67 -4.76
CA GLN A 432 -29.83 5.00 -3.66
C GLN A 432 -29.00 3.91 -2.95
N HIS A 433 -28.02 3.30 -3.63
CA HIS A 433 -27.15 2.29 -3.02
C HIS A 433 -26.21 2.87 -1.96
N PHE A 434 -26.14 4.19 -1.83
CA PHE A 434 -25.26 4.90 -0.91
C PHE A 434 -26.02 5.80 0.08
N GLU A 435 -27.35 5.96 -0.04
CA GLU A 435 -28.14 6.88 0.79
C GLU A 435 -28.11 6.57 2.29
N ASN A 436 -27.93 5.30 2.66
CA ASN A 436 -27.85 4.86 4.06
C ASN A 436 -26.41 4.75 4.59
N GLU A 437 -25.41 5.16 3.79
CA GLU A 437 -24.01 5.02 4.19
C GLU A 437 -23.54 6.20 5.04
N ALA A 438 -22.68 5.90 6.02
CA ALA A 438 -22.02 6.91 6.82
C ALA A 438 -21.04 7.74 5.97
N THR A 439 -20.73 8.96 6.41
CA THR A 439 -19.75 9.82 5.74
C THR A 439 -18.45 9.06 5.47
N GLY A 440 -18.02 9.04 4.22
CA GLY A 440 -16.95 8.16 3.74
C GLY A 440 -16.33 8.61 2.42
N ILE A 441 -15.22 7.96 2.06
CA ILE A 441 -14.58 8.16 0.76
C ILE A 441 -14.44 6.79 0.10
N TYR A 442 -14.95 6.66 -1.11
CA TYR A 442 -14.88 5.45 -1.91
C TYR A 442 -13.92 5.63 -3.09
N ASP A 443 -12.96 4.72 -3.21
CA ASP A 443 -12.10 4.57 -4.37
C ASP A 443 -12.83 3.74 -5.44
N ILE A 444 -12.75 4.15 -6.71
CA ILE A 444 -13.54 3.56 -7.79
C ILE A 444 -12.63 2.70 -8.68
N TYR A 445 -13.06 1.46 -8.95
CA TYR A 445 -12.34 0.49 -9.76
C TYR A 445 -13.23 -0.13 -10.83
N LEU A 446 -12.60 -0.49 -11.95
CA LEU A 446 -13.13 -1.45 -12.92
C LEU A 446 -12.50 -2.81 -12.64
N ASN A 447 -13.33 -3.84 -12.52
CA ASN A 447 -12.92 -5.22 -12.34
C ASN A 447 -13.35 -6.00 -13.58
N PHE A 448 -12.42 -6.76 -14.15
CA PHE A 448 -12.62 -7.55 -15.36
C PHE A 448 -12.42 -9.00 -14.99
N LYS A 449 -13.41 -9.84 -15.27
CA LYS A 449 -13.33 -11.30 -15.13
C LYS A 449 -13.48 -11.89 -16.51
N TYR A 450 -12.41 -12.48 -17.02
CA TYR A 450 -12.37 -13.07 -18.36
C TYR A 450 -11.48 -14.31 -18.34
N LYS A 451 -11.90 -15.36 -19.06
CA LYS A 451 -11.25 -16.68 -18.99
C LYS A 451 -11.17 -17.13 -17.51
N ASN A 452 -9.97 -17.36 -16.99
CA ASN A 452 -9.68 -17.67 -15.57
C ASN A 452 -8.90 -16.54 -14.88
N LYS A 453 -8.97 -15.31 -15.39
CA LYS A 453 -8.25 -14.16 -14.85
C LYS A 453 -9.21 -13.10 -14.32
N GLU A 454 -8.74 -12.39 -13.30
CA GLU A 454 -9.42 -11.24 -12.74
C GLU A 454 -8.45 -10.07 -12.68
N ASP A 455 -8.74 -9.01 -13.42
CA ASP A 455 -7.94 -7.78 -13.43
C ASP A 455 -8.73 -6.64 -12.80
N LYS A 456 -8.10 -5.89 -11.90
CA LYS A 456 -8.72 -4.74 -11.21
C LYS A 456 -7.92 -3.48 -11.48
N PHE A 457 -8.55 -2.49 -12.10
CA PHE A 457 -7.91 -1.22 -12.44
C PHE A 457 -8.60 -0.04 -11.76
N ARG A 458 -7.81 0.72 -11.00
CA ARG A 458 -8.27 1.98 -10.41
C ARG A 458 -8.54 3.00 -11.50
N ILE A 459 -9.76 3.53 -11.52
CA ILE A 459 -10.17 4.52 -12.50
C ILE A 459 -9.41 5.83 -12.26
N SER A 460 -8.91 6.44 -13.33
CA SER A 460 -8.07 7.64 -13.27
C SER A 460 -8.35 8.58 -14.43
N ARG A 461 -7.84 9.82 -14.37
CA ARG A 461 -7.99 10.78 -15.46
C ARG A 461 -7.53 10.25 -16.81
N LYS A 462 -6.49 9.39 -16.83
CA LYS A 462 -5.98 8.72 -18.04
C LYS A 462 -6.91 7.64 -18.61
N THR A 463 -7.88 7.20 -17.83
CA THR A 463 -8.88 6.20 -18.23
C THR A 463 -10.00 6.83 -19.05
N PHE A 464 -10.30 8.13 -18.87
CA PHE A 464 -11.41 8.80 -19.53
C PHE A 464 -11.00 9.56 -20.79
N GLY A 465 -11.91 9.62 -21.78
CA GLY A 465 -11.92 10.65 -22.83
C GLY A 465 -12.50 11.96 -22.30
N THR A 466 -13.74 11.89 -21.78
CA THR A 466 -14.49 13.02 -21.23
C THR A 466 -15.00 12.69 -19.82
N PHE A 467 -14.88 13.65 -18.90
CA PHE A 467 -15.46 13.59 -17.55
C PHE A 467 -16.35 14.80 -17.35
N GLU A 468 -17.65 14.57 -17.18
CA GLU A 468 -18.66 15.62 -17.00
C GLU A 468 -19.41 15.39 -15.70
N GLU A 469 -19.25 16.30 -14.75
CA GLU A 469 -20.14 16.36 -13.59
C GLU A 469 -21.30 17.27 -14.02
N SER A 470 -22.52 16.73 -14.10
CA SER A 470 -23.70 17.51 -14.49
C SER A 470 -23.83 18.73 -13.55
N GLY A 471 -23.90 19.92 -14.15
CA GLY A 471 -23.90 21.20 -13.44
C GLY A 471 -25.06 21.40 -12.46
N GLU A 472 -24.77 22.23 -11.44
CA GLU A 472 -25.64 22.93 -10.48
C GLU A 472 -26.63 22.14 -9.61
N ASN A 473 -27.02 20.90 -9.95
CA ASN A 473 -27.79 20.03 -9.06
C ASN A 473 -26.88 18.95 -8.49
N ASN A 474 -26.02 19.33 -7.54
CA ASN A 474 -25.32 18.37 -6.67
C ASN A 474 -26.37 17.47 -6.01
N VAL A 475 -26.35 16.16 -6.29
CA VAL A 475 -27.03 15.20 -5.41
C VAL A 475 -26.43 15.41 -4.03
N GLN A 476 -27.25 15.89 -3.08
CA GLN A 476 -26.79 16.40 -1.79
C GLN A 476 -25.92 15.34 -1.11
N GLY A 477 -24.62 15.66 -1.01
CA GLY A 477 -23.63 14.84 -0.32
C GLY A 477 -22.83 13.83 -1.14
N PHE A 478 -23.05 13.73 -2.45
CA PHE A 478 -22.21 12.95 -3.37
C PHE A 478 -21.27 13.86 -4.11
N LYS A 479 -19.98 13.53 -4.12
CA LYS A 479 -19.00 14.37 -4.80
C LYS A 479 -17.85 13.60 -5.40
N PHE A 480 -17.64 13.74 -6.70
CA PHE A 480 -16.50 13.15 -7.38
C PHE A 480 -15.28 14.06 -7.33
N TYR A 481 -14.10 13.49 -7.16
CA TYR A 481 -12.86 14.24 -7.23
C TYR A 481 -11.69 13.35 -7.65
N PHE A 482 -10.65 14.00 -8.17
CA PHE A 482 -9.38 13.35 -8.48
C PHE A 482 -8.41 13.52 -7.31
N THR A 483 -7.83 12.41 -6.87
CA THR A 483 -6.72 12.37 -5.91
C THR A 483 -5.46 13.02 -6.50
N PRO A 484 -4.44 13.35 -5.68
CA PRO A 484 -3.16 13.87 -6.19
C PRO A 484 -2.42 12.92 -7.15
N GLN A 485 -2.79 11.64 -7.18
CA GLN A 485 -2.28 10.64 -8.12
C GLN A 485 -3.19 10.48 -9.36
N ASP A 486 -4.07 11.44 -9.61
CA ASP A 486 -5.05 11.47 -10.70
C ASP A 486 -6.06 10.30 -10.73
N ASN A 487 -6.25 9.61 -9.60
CA ASN A 487 -7.30 8.59 -9.48
C ASN A 487 -8.64 9.21 -9.09
N LEU A 488 -9.73 8.73 -9.67
CA LEU A 488 -11.09 9.16 -9.34
C LEU A 488 -11.55 8.56 -7.99
N SER A 489 -12.30 9.32 -7.22
CA SER A 489 -12.91 8.89 -5.96
C SER A 489 -14.24 9.59 -5.75
N LEU A 490 -15.14 8.93 -5.03
CA LEU A 490 -16.40 9.46 -4.56
C LEU A 490 -16.26 9.83 -3.08
N SER A 491 -16.54 11.09 -2.73
CA SER A 491 -16.75 11.52 -1.35
C SER A 491 -18.23 11.50 -1.07
N LEU A 492 -18.63 10.77 -0.03
CA LEU A 492 -19.97 10.81 0.54
C LEU A 492 -19.89 11.63 1.82
N MET A 493 -20.42 12.84 1.83
CA MET A 493 -20.61 13.64 3.04
C MET A 493 -22.03 14.14 3.04
N ASN A 494 -22.85 13.74 4.02
CA ASN A 494 -24.24 14.17 4.15
C ASN A 494 -24.42 15.66 4.50
N PHE A 495 -23.37 16.48 4.37
CA PHE A 495 -23.39 17.91 4.63
C PHE A 495 -22.47 18.64 3.65
N SER A 496 -22.73 19.93 3.47
CA SER A 496 -21.79 20.90 2.92
C SER A 496 -21.40 21.90 4.00
N VAL A 497 -20.20 22.48 3.91
CA VAL A 497 -19.83 23.64 4.72
C VAL A 497 -20.50 24.86 4.09
N ALA A 498 -21.64 25.26 4.65
CA ALA A 498 -22.47 26.35 4.17
C ALA A 498 -21.76 27.70 4.32
N SER A 499 -21.10 27.92 5.46
CA SER A 499 -20.35 29.16 5.69
C SER A 499 -19.12 28.93 6.57
N ILE A 500 -18.14 29.80 6.38
CA ILE A 500 -16.96 29.95 7.24
C ILE A 500 -16.85 31.45 7.45
N THR A 501 -16.71 31.89 8.70
CA THR A 501 -16.57 33.30 9.05
C THR A 501 -15.44 33.49 10.03
N PHE A 502 -14.83 34.68 9.97
CA PHE A 502 -13.78 35.10 10.88
C PHE A 502 -14.24 36.38 11.59
N ASP A 503 -14.11 36.43 12.91
CA ASP A 503 -14.12 37.67 13.67
C ASP A 503 -12.83 37.81 14.50
N GLU A 504 -12.67 38.92 15.23
CA GLU A 504 -11.45 39.20 15.99
C GLU A 504 -11.10 38.15 17.06
N ASN A 505 -12.10 37.36 17.50
CA ASN A 505 -12.00 36.41 18.60
C ASN A 505 -12.08 34.95 18.15
N LYS A 506 -12.78 34.66 17.05
CA LYS A 506 -13.05 33.29 16.62
C LYS A 506 -13.11 33.04 15.11
N LEU A 507 -12.97 31.75 14.81
CA LEU A 507 -13.28 31.10 13.55
C LEU A 507 -14.58 30.32 13.71
N SER A 508 -15.57 30.58 12.86
CA SER A 508 -16.84 29.84 12.87
C SER A 508 -17.05 29.09 11.55
N LEU A 509 -17.69 27.94 11.65
CA LEU A 509 -18.04 27.05 10.57
C LEU A 509 -19.50 26.62 10.75
N VAL A 510 -20.29 26.69 9.67
CA VAL A 510 -21.70 26.25 9.66
C VAL A 510 -21.90 25.19 8.59
N THR A 511 -22.53 24.07 8.95
CA THR A 511 -22.91 23.01 8.01
C THR A 511 -24.34 23.19 7.49
N SER A 512 -24.62 22.69 6.28
CA SER A 512 -25.97 22.67 5.72
C SER A 512 -26.92 21.81 6.53
N ASP A 513 -26.40 20.70 7.08
CA ASP A 513 -27.18 19.68 7.77
C ASP A 513 -26.60 19.43 9.18
N PRO A 514 -27.44 19.03 10.17
CA PRO A 514 -27.00 18.60 11.49
C PRO A 514 -26.02 17.43 11.45
N LEU A 515 -25.02 17.48 12.33
CA LEU A 515 -24.11 16.35 12.54
C LEU A 515 -24.34 15.72 13.92
N SER A 516 -23.97 14.45 14.04
CA SER A 516 -24.06 13.72 15.31
C SER A 516 -23.07 14.27 16.35
N SER A 517 -23.32 14.00 17.63
CA SER A 517 -22.40 14.37 18.71
C SER A 517 -21.03 13.70 18.66
N SER A 518 -20.89 12.64 17.85
CA SER A 518 -19.63 11.94 17.60
C SER A 518 -18.83 12.50 16.42
N GLU A 519 -19.39 13.52 15.77
CA GLU A 519 -18.83 14.19 14.60
C GLU A 519 -18.37 15.60 14.94
N GLY A 520 -17.44 16.12 14.14
CA GLY A 520 -16.95 17.46 14.35
C GLY A 520 -15.84 17.85 13.40
N PHE A 521 -15.24 19.01 13.65
CA PHE A 521 -14.20 19.56 12.79
C PHE A 521 -12.93 19.81 13.58
N TYR A 522 -11.79 19.83 12.91
CA TYR A 522 -10.55 20.34 13.47
C TYR A 522 -9.67 20.96 12.38
N LEU A 523 -8.78 21.86 12.82
CA LEU A 523 -7.68 22.35 12.02
C LEU A 523 -6.43 21.53 12.31
N LYS A 524 -5.73 21.06 11.26
CA LYS A 524 -4.43 20.40 11.39
C LYS A 524 -3.32 21.33 10.93
N ASN A 525 -2.38 21.65 11.81
CA ASN A 525 -1.18 22.39 11.45
C ASN A 525 -0.33 21.54 10.48
N ARG A 526 0.15 22.12 9.37
CA ARG A 526 0.98 21.37 8.40
C ARG A 526 2.37 21.04 8.92
N LEU A 527 2.91 21.90 9.77
CA LEU A 527 4.28 21.84 10.26
C LEU A 527 4.34 21.04 11.55
N THR A 528 3.58 21.43 12.58
CA THR A 528 3.58 20.77 13.89
C THR A 528 2.70 19.53 13.97
N LYS A 529 1.82 19.31 12.98
CA LYS A 529 0.78 18.25 12.95
C LYS A 529 -0.28 18.34 14.05
N GLU A 530 -0.21 19.37 14.89
CA GLU A 530 -1.18 19.65 15.95
C GLU A 530 -2.61 19.71 15.40
N LYS A 531 -3.54 19.06 16.11
CA LYS A 531 -4.97 18.99 15.77
C LYS A 531 -5.76 19.85 16.74
N ILE A 532 -6.61 20.72 16.20
CA ILE A 532 -7.27 21.71 17.03
C ILE A 532 -8.74 21.77 16.70
N PHE A 533 -9.52 21.22 17.62
CA PHE A 533 -10.90 20.83 17.39
C PHE A 533 -11.84 22.03 17.56
N PHE A 534 -12.84 22.07 16.70
CA PHE A 534 -13.95 22.99 16.84
C PHE A 534 -14.84 22.55 17.99
N LEU A 535 -15.28 23.52 18.77
CA LEU A 535 -16.33 23.36 19.75
C LEU A 535 -17.69 23.46 19.04
N GLN A 536 -18.51 22.42 19.16
CA GLN A 536 -19.88 22.45 18.67
C GLN A 536 -20.73 23.37 19.57
N LYS A 537 -21.38 24.37 18.98
CA LYS A 537 -22.27 25.32 19.69
C LYS A 537 -23.74 25.00 19.53
N SER A 538 -24.09 24.50 18.36
CA SER A 538 -25.41 23.97 18.04
C SER A 538 -25.24 22.81 17.06
N LEU A 539 -26.33 22.17 16.65
CA LEU A 539 -26.29 20.99 15.76
C LEU A 539 -25.49 21.22 14.47
N ASN A 540 -25.45 22.46 13.97
CA ASN A 540 -24.82 22.81 12.69
C ASN A 540 -23.68 23.82 12.83
N GLU A 541 -23.44 24.37 14.03
CA GLU A 541 -22.50 25.47 14.22
C GLU A 541 -21.30 25.03 15.08
N TYR A 542 -20.13 25.36 14.58
CA TYR A 542 -18.84 24.97 15.12
C TYR A 542 -17.96 26.20 15.23
N GLU A 543 -17.27 26.38 16.35
CA GLU A 543 -16.34 27.49 16.49
C GLU A 543 -15.03 27.11 17.16
N ILE A 544 -14.04 27.93 16.90
CA ILE A 544 -12.71 27.88 17.49
C ILE A 544 -12.36 29.30 17.93
N LEU A 545 -11.90 29.46 19.17
CA LEU A 545 -11.32 30.74 19.61
C LEU A 545 -9.85 30.80 19.19
N TRP A 546 -9.43 31.94 18.62
CA TRP A 546 -8.07 32.10 18.13
C TRP A 546 -7.01 32.04 19.24
N ASP A 547 -7.37 32.40 20.48
CA ASP A 547 -6.45 32.41 21.62
C ASP A 547 -5.97 31.02 22.02
N HIS A 548 -6.58 29.96 21.49
CA HIS A 548 -6.16 28.59 21.70
C HIS A 548 -5.11 28.11 20.70
N PHE A 549 -4.87 28.85 19.60
CA PHE A 549 -3.81 28.59 18.63
C PHE A 549 -3.80 29.60 17.49
N PHE A 550 -2.64 30.20 17.20
CA PHE A 550 -2.22 30.66 15.88
C PHE A 550 -0.84 31.30 16.01
N ASP A 551 0.22 30.57 15.64
CA ASP A 551 1.56 31.17 15.55
C ASP A 551 1.70 32.04 14.30
N ASP A 552 2.65 32.97 14.34
CA ASP A 552 3.12 33.65 13.14
C ASP A 552 3.60 32.60 12.12
N TYR A 553 3.11 32.67 10.88
CA TYR A 553 3.50 31.81 9.74
C TYR A 553 2.98 30.37 9.71
N MET A 554 1.76 30.14 10.20
CA MET A 554 1.17 28.79 10.17
C MET A 554 0.18 28.59 9.03
N THR A 555 0.16 27.34 8.53
CA THR A 555 -0.83 26.87 7.56
C THR A 555 -1.58 25.71 8.18
N TYR A 556 -2.90 25.82 8.21
CA TYR A 556 -3.78 24.78 8.70
C TYR A 556 -4.69 24.25 7.60
N ASP A 557 -4.95 22.96 7.66
CA ASP A 557 -5.90 22.26 6.81
C ASP A 557 -7.16 21.92 7.59
N PHE A 558 -8.32 22.11 6.97
CA PHE A 558 -9.59 21.75 7.57
C PHE A 558 -9.82 20.24 7.47
N TYR A 559 -10.28 19.65 8.57
CA TYR A 559 -10.69 18.26 8.63
C TYR A 559 -12.05 18.13 9.29
N PHE A 560 -12.82 17.18 8.80
CA PHE A 560 -14.02 16.63 9.41
C PHE A 560 -13.68 15.29 10.08
N VAL A 561 -14.30 15.01 11.22
CA VAL A 561 -14.16 13.76 11.96
C VAL A 561 -15.51 13.11 12.09
N SER A 562 -15.57 11.84 11.73
CA SER A 562 -16.73 10.97 11.99
C SER A 562 -16.22 9.58 12.34
N GLN A 563 -16.77 8.98 13.40
CA GLN A 563 -16.41 7.62 13.83
C GLN A 563 -14.90 7.40 14.01
N LYS A 564 -14.20 8.36 14.64
CA LYS A 564 -12.72 8.40 14.84
C LYS A 564 -11.88 8.51 13.55
N LYS A 565 -12.50 8.75 12.40
CA LYS A 565 -11.81 8.91 11.12
C LYS A 565 -11.69 10.37 10.76
N HIS A 566 -10.63 10.70 10.04
CA HIS A 566 -10.29 12.07 9.70
C HIS A 566 -10.36 12.29 8.19
N TYR A 567 -11.26 13.18 7.77
CA TYR A 567 -11.52 13.52 6.38
C TYR A 567 -11.05 14.94 6.11
N ARG A 568 -10.06 15.11 5.23
CA ARG A 568 -9.60 16.45 4.85
C ARG A 568 -10.65 17.12 3.96
N LEU A 569 -11.05 18.34 4.31
CA LEU A 569 -12.06 19.07 3.57
C LEU A 569 -11.50 19.65 2.26
N SER A 570 -12.22 19.41 1.17
CA SER A 570 -12.00 19.99 -0.15
C SER A 570 -12.66 21.35 -0.25
N SER A 571 -12.07 22.25 -1.03
CA SER A 571 -12.64 23.57 -1.32
C SER A 571 -14.01 23.52 -1.99
N GLN A 572 -14.34 22.44 -2.71
CA GLN A 572 -15.66 22.30 -3.33
C GLN A 572 -16.71 21.70 -2.36
N GLN A 573 -16.35 21.46 -1.10
CA GLN A 573 -17.32 21.16 -0.02
C GLN A 573 -17.73 22.43 0.73
N TYR A 574 -17.14 23.56 0.36
CA TYR A 574 -17.45 24.87 0.90
C TYR A 574 -18.25 25.63 -0.14
N SER A 575 -19.49 25.98 0.21
CA SER A 575 -20.42 26.68 -0.68
C SER A 575 -20.19 28.20 -0.68
N GLY A 576 -19.34 28.71 0.21
CA GLY A 576 -19.05 30.14 0.33
C GLY A 576 -17.85 30.62 -0.51
N HIS A 577 -17.53 31.91 -0.38
CA HIS A 577 -16.48 32.55 -1.17
C HIS A 577 -15.06 32.27 -0.63
N LEU A 578 -14.18 31.73 -1.48
CA LEU A 578 -12.79 31.34 -1.15
C LEU A 578 -11.78 32.50 -0.99
N HIS A 579 -12.23 33.71 -0.67
CA HIS A 579 -11.39 34.90 -0.56
C HIS A 579 -11.55 35.67 0.76
N LEU A 580 -12.03 34.98 1.80
CA LEU A 580 -12.11 35.57 3.13
C LEU A 580 -10.71 35.90 3.65
N LYS A 581 -10.54 37.17 4.02
CA LYS A 581 -9.32 37.71 4.62
C LYS A 581 -9.71 38.52 5.85
N MET A 582 -8.93 38.38 6.90
CA MET A 582 -9.09 39.17 8.12
C MET A 582 -7.72 39.63 8.60
N LYS A 583 -7.68 40.82 9.19
CA LYS A 583 -6.51 41.33 9.89
C LYS A 583 -6.76 41.23 11.40
N ARG A 584 -5.85 40.56 12.12
CA ARG A 584 -5.87 40.43 13.58
C ARG A 584 -4.53 40.91 14.12
N GLY A 585 -4.50 42.09 14.74
CA GLY A 585 -3.25 42.75 15.14
C GLY A 585 -2.30 42.97 13.95
N ARG A 586 -1.12 42.33 13.98
CA ARG A 586 -0.11 42.36 12.89
C ARG A 586 -0.25 41.21 11.88
N GLN A 587 -1.17 40.28 12.09
CA GLN A 587 -1.35 39.09 11.27
C GLN A 587 -2.49 39.27 10.26
N ASN A 588 -2.27 38.78 9.04
CA ASN A 588 -3.29 38.59 8.02
C ASN A 588 -3.63 37.11 7.93
N ILE A 589 -4.89 36.78 8.18
CA ILE A 589 -5.45 35.45 8.08
C ILE A 589 -6.19 35.35 6.75
N GLN A 590 -5.97 34.27 6.01
CA GLN A 590 -6.59 34.05 4.71
C GLN A 590 -7.12 32.62 4.57
N LEU A 591 -8.42 32.50 4.25
CA LEU A 591 -8.97 31.27 3.68
C LEU A 591 -8.50 31.14 2.24
N TYR A 592 -8.03 29.95 1.86
CA TYR A 592 -7.61 29.71 0.48
C TYR A 592 -7.78 28.25 0.09
N LYS A 593 -7.77 28.05 -1.22
CA LYS A 593 -7.73 26.74 -1.86
C LYS A 593 -6.30 26.39 -2.22
N THR A 594 -5.89 25.17 -1.89
CA THR A 594 -4.57 24.63 -2.29
C THR A 594 -4.56 24.16 -3.75
N GLU A 595 -3.37 23.93 -4.31
CA GLU A 595 -3.22 23.28 -5.64
C GLU A 595 -3.92 21.92 -5.72
N LYS A 596 -4.03 21.22 -4.58
CA LYS A 596 -4.72 19.93 -4.45
C LYS A 596 -6.22 20.08 -4.13
N ASN A 597 -6.82 21.25 -4.37
CA ASN A 597 -8.22 21.56 -4.10
C ASN A 597 -8.67 21.36 -2.64
N ASN A 598 -7.76 21.38 -1.67
CA ASN A 598 -8.10 21.35 -0.24
C ASN A 598 -8.43 22.74 0.28
N LEU A 599 -9.34 22.79 1.26
CA LEU A 599 -9.68 23.98 2.03
C LEU A 599 -8.67 24.18 3.15
N SER A 600 -8.05 25.37 3.19
CA SER A 600 -6.97 25.67 4.11
C SER A 600 -7.03 27.12 4.57
N ILE A 601 -6.40 27.40 5.70
CA ILE A 601 -6.20 28.74 6.24
C ILE A 601 -4.72 28.98 6.49
N LYS A 602 -4.25 30.21 6.28
CA LYS A 602 -2.86 30.62 6.55
C LYS A 602 -2.77 31.96 7.28
N SER A 603 -1.82 32.11 8.19
CA SER A 603 -1.37 33.40 8.75
C SER A 603 -0.10 33.89 8.04
N HIS A 604 0.01 35.21 7.86
CA HIS A 604 1.25 35.89 7.49
C HIS A 604 1.29 37.33 8.03
N ASN A 605 2.48 37.91 8.20
CA ASN A 605 2.65 39.28 8.69
C ASN A 605 2.86 40.29 7.52
N ILE A 606 2.61 41.57 7.76
CA ILE A 606 2.74 42.68 6.79
C ILE A 606 4.19 42.85 6.31
N LEU A 607 5.17 42.78 7.21
CA LEU A 607 6.61 42.93 6.90
C LEU A 607 7.11 41.91 5.86
N THR A 608 6.55 40.71 5.87
CA THR A 608 6.93 39.63 4.94
C THR A 608 6.22 39.71 3.60
N SER A 609 5.03 40.34 3.51
CA SER A 609 4.42 40.66 2.21
C SER A 609 5.29 41.62 1.37
N ILE A 610 6.04 42.48 2.05
CA ILE A 610 7.02 43.40 1.46
C ILE A 610 8.29 42.63 1.06
N MET A 611 8.84 41.77 1.92
CA MET A 611 10.02 40.96 1.55
C MET A 611 9.75 39.95 0.43
N ALA A 612 8.58 39.30 0.39
CA ALA A 612 8.21 38.38 -0.68
C ALA A 612 8.01 39.08 -2.04
N LYS A 613 7.63 40.37 -2.03
CA LYS A 613 7.62 41.23 -3.23
C LYS A 613 9.01 41.73 -3.63
N ILE A 614 9.97 41.78 -2.71
CA ILE A 614 11.37 42.13 -3.00
C ILE A 614 12.14 40.92 -3.55
N LYS A 615 11.75 39.69 -3.17
CA LYS A 615 12.40 38.44 -3.57
C LYS A 615 11.90 37.87 -4.92
N LYS A 616 10.85 38.45 -5.49
CA LYS A 616 10.19 38.04 -6.73
C LYS A 616 10.39 39.14 -7.76
#